data_AF-A0AA95JD82-F1
#
_entry.id   AF-A0AA95JD82-F1
#
_cell.length_a   1.000
_cell.length_b   1.000
_cell.length_c   1.000
_cell.angle_alpha   90.00
_cell.angle_beta   90.00
_cell.angle_gamma   90.00
#
_symmetry.space_group_name_H-M   'P 1'
#
loop_
_entity.id
_entity.type
_entity.pdbx_description
1 polymer ?
#
loop_
_entity_poly.entity_id
_entity_poly.type
_entity_poly.pdbx_seq_one_letter_code
_entity_poly.pdbx_strand_id
1 'polypeptide(L)'
;MREEKVIILKQEQFIKTFLKISLHRIYNLYFAKFKISLTSIGKEQLWKSENNSNSIGGIILHLCEHIRMSELNLKRRDDKFRDDFVIYFPIEDLKPMELIERFELQINDWRQSIIPYINDEIRLSEEDVHDLYNLVEHMSYHLGQVIDKIQSMTGIKFNFYENGLNERYLRDQIESNVEKD
;
A
#
# COMPACT_ATOMS: atom_id res chain seq x y z
N MET A 1 22.48 15.71 -28.75
CA MET A 1 22.86 14.30 -28.48
C MET A 1 23.36 14.07 -27.04
N ARG A 2 24.43 14.73 -26.55
CA ARG A 2 24.92 14.48 -25.17
C ARG A 2 23.97 14.96 -24.08
N GLU A 3 23.34 16.13 -24.26
CA GLU A 3 22.40 16.72 -23.29
C GLU A 3 21.08 15.94 -23.23
N GLU A 4 20.54 15.58 -24.38
CA GLU A 4 19.32 14.77 -24.52
C GLU A 4 19.45 13.40 -23.82
N LYS A 5 20.60 12.73 -23.99
CA LYS A 5 20.89 11.47 -23.28
C LYS A 5 20.95 11.66 -21.76
N VAL A 6 21.46 12.80 -21.27
CA VAL A 6 21.50 13.11 -19.83
C VAL A 6 20.10 13.39 -19.28
N ILE A 7 19.23 14.03 -20.05
CA ILE A 7 17.83 14.29 -19.65
C ILE A 7 17.06 12.98 -19.50
N ILE A 8 17.17 12.08 -20.48
CA ILE A 8 16.51 10.77 -20.45
C ILE A 8 16.94 9.96 -19.22
N LEU A 9 18.25 9.85 -18.99
CA LEU A 9 18.78 9.12 -17.82
C LEU A 9 18.29 9.69 -16.48
N LYS A 10 18.17 11.01 -16.37
CA LYS A 10 17.63 11.65 -15.16
C LYS A 10 16.14 11.34 -14.97
N GLN A 11 15.37 11.31 -16.05
CA GLN A 11 13.94 10.98 -16.01
C GLN A 11 13.73 9.51 -15.61
N GLU A 12 14.48 8.58 -16.18
CA GLU A 12 14.46 7.15 -15.81
C GLU A 12 14.80 6.97 -14.32
N GLN A 13 15.87 7.62 -13.85
CA GLN A 13 16.24 7.58 -12.43
C GLN A 13 15.15 8.15 -11.51
N PHE A 14 14.47 9.21 -11.91
CA PHE A 14 13.36 9.80 -11.16
C PHE A 14 12.18 8.81 -11.05
N ILE A 15 11.78 8.21 -12.18
CA ILE A 15 10.70 7.21 -12.23
C ILE A 15 11.03 6.02 -11.35
N LYS A 16 12.25 5.48 -11.46
CA LYS A 16 12.71 4.37 -10.64
C LYS A 16 12.68 4.70 -9.15
N THR A 17 13.09 5.92 -8.80
CA THR A 17 13.02 6.41 -7.41
C THR A 17 11.58 6.50 -6.91
N PHE A 18 10.67 7.05 -7.72
CA PHE A 18 9.25 7.10 -7.40
C PHE A 18 8.66 5.71 -7.14
N LEU A 19 8.91 4.74 -8.04
CA LEU A 19 8.41 3.37 -7.90
C LEU A 19 8.95 2.67 -6.64
N LYS A 20 10.25 2.82 -6.36
CA LYS A 20 10.87 2.27 -5.14
C LYS A 20 10.26 2.89 -3.88
N ILE A 21 9.99 4.19 -3.88
CA ILE A 21 9.32 4.88 -2.76
C ILE A 21 7.91 4.32 -2.57
N SER A 22 7.12 4.23 -3.64
CA SER A 22 5.74 3.70 -3.60
C SER A 22 5.70 2.28 -3.04
N LEU A 23 6.59 1.40 -3.53
CA LEU A 23 6.74 0.03 -3.03
C LEU A 23 7.14 0.02 -1.55
N HIS A 24 8.14 0.80 -1.16
CA HIS A 24 8.58 0.87 0.23
C HIS A 24 7.46 1.35 1.17
N ARG A 25 6.70 2.38 0.76
CA ARG A 25 5.57 2.89 1.54
C ARG A 25 4.51 1.83 1.76
N ILE A 26 4.04 1.17 0.71
CA ILE A 26 2.96 0.18 0.81
C ILE A 26 3.44 -1.08 1.55
N TYR A 27 4.54 -1.69 1.11
CA TYR A 27 4.97 -3.00 1.60
C TYR A 27 5.77 -2.94 2.91
N ASN A 28 6.80 -2.09 2.99
CA ASN A 28 7.70 -2.10 4.15
C ASN A 28 7.13 -1.28 5.32
N LEU A 29 6.38 -0.20 5.03
CA LEU A 29 5.92 0.72 6.05
C LEU A 29 4.46 0.51 6.44
N TYR A 30 3.52 0.62 5.49
CA TYR A 30 2.09 0.59 5.80
C TYR A 30 1.64 -0.80 6.22
N PHE A 31 2.00 -1.83 5.46
CA PHE A 31 1.68 -3.21 5.80
C PHE A 31 2.26 -3.64 7.16
N ALA A 32 3.51 -3.28 7.46
CA ALA A 32 4.10 -3.55 8.78
C ALA A 32 3.29 -2.92 9.92
N LYS A 33 2.82 -1.69 9.75
CA LYS A 33 1.96 -1.00 10.73
C LYS A 33 0.59 -1.65 10.87
N PHE A 34 -0.03 -2.07 9.76
CA PHE A 34 -1.27 -2.83 9.80
C PHE A 34 -1.08 -4.13 10.58
N LYS A 35 -0.04 -4.91 10.26
CA LYS A 35 0.27 -6.17 10.94
C LYS A 35 0.42 -5.99 12.44
N ILE A 36 1.26 -5.05 12.88
CA ILE A 36 1.44 -4.75 14.31
C ILE A 36 0.11 -4.37 14.96
N SER A 37 -0.66 -3.48 14.33
CA SER A 37 -1.92 -3.00 14.91
C SER A 37 -2.95 -4.11 15.04
N LEU A 38 -3.11 -4.94 14.01
CA LEU A 38 -4.12 -6.01 13.95
C LEU A 38 -3.82 -7.16 14.91
N THR A 39 -2.54 -7.40 15.26
CA THR A 39 -2.19 -8.42 16.27
C THR A 39 -2.66 -8.07 17.69
N SER A 40 -3.08 -6.83 17.92
CA SER A 40 -3.52 -6.34 19.24
C SER A 40 -5.03 -6.45 19.51
N ILE A 41 -5.82 -6.88 18.51
CA ILE A 41 -7.29 -6.95 18.61
C ILE A 41 -7.81 -8.37 18.38
N GLY A 42 -9.00 -8.64 18.89
CA GLY A 42 -9.77 -9.85 18.61
C GLY A 42 -10.71 -9.72 17.42
N LYS A 43 -11.33 -10.84 17.05
CA LYS A 43 -12.31 -10.92 15.95
C LYS A 43 -13.51 -9.97 16.11
N GLU A 44 -14.06 -9.88 17.33
CA GLU A 44 -15.18 -8.97 17.60
C GLU A 44 -14.81 -7.50 17.34
N GLN A 45 -13.64 -7.06 17.84
CA GLN A 45 -13.13 -5.71 17.63
C GLN A 45 -12.81 -5.43 16.16
N LEU A 46 -12.32 -6.43 15.42
CA LEU A 46 -12.02 -6.32 13.98
C LEU A 46 -13.26 -5.96 13.15
N TRP A 47 -14.39 -6.60 13.46
CA TRP A 47 -15.64 -6.45 12.70
C TRP A 47 -16.63 -5.49 13.34
N LYS A 48 -16.30 -4.91 14.50
CA LYS A 48 -17.13 -3.90 15.16
C LYS A 48 -17.30 -2.68 14.24
N SER A 49 -18.55 -2.26 14.08
CA SER A 49 -18.96 -1.02 13.43
C SER A 49 -19.73 -0.18 14.46
N GLU A 50 -19.40 1.11 14.55
CA GLU A 50 -20.12 2.08 15.39
C GLU A 50 -20.65 3.21 14.51
N ASN A 51 -21.88 3.66 14.76
CA ASN A 51 -22.49 4.85 14.13
C ASN A 51 -22.35 4.89 12.60
N ASN A 52 -22.65 3.78 11.92
CA ASN A 52 -22.53 3.60 10.46
C ASN A 52 -21.11 3.76 9.91
N SER A 53 -20.06 3.72 10.74
CA SER A 53 -18.68 3.70 10.26
C SER A 53 -18.25 2.31 9.81
N ASN A 54 -17.34 2.24 8.84
CA ASN A 54 -16.79 0.96 8.38
C ASN A 54 -15.99 0.27 9.51
N SER A 55 -16.09 -1.05 9.57
CA SER A 55 -15.27 -1.87 10.46
C SER A 55 -13.81 -1.86 10.01
N ILE A 56 -12.89 -2.23 10.91
CA ILE A 56 -11.46 -2.33 10.55
C ILE A 56 -11.27 -3.40 9.48
N GLY A 57 -11.93 -4.55 9.62
CA GLY A 57 -11.89 -5.62 8.63
C GLY A 57 -12.40 -5.17 7.26
N GLY A 58 -13.51 -4.42 7.23
CA GLY A 58 -14.06 -3.88 5.99
C GLY A 58 -13.15 -2.85 5.32
N ILE A 59 -12.47 -2.00 6.10
CA ILE A 59 -11.49 -1.03 5.57
C ILE A 59 -10.31 -1.77 4.91
N ILE A 60 -9.79 -2.83 5.53
CA ILE A 60 -8.66 -3.57 4.96
C ILE A 60 -9.07 -4.33 3.71
N LEU A 61 -10.24 -4.96 3.70
CA LEU A 61 -10.73 -5.62 2.49
C LEU A 61 -11.05 -4.63 1.37
N HIS A 62 -11.52 -3.43 1.70
CA HIS A 62 -11.64 -2.33 0.74
C HIS A 62 -10.28 -1.97 0.12
N LEU A 63 -9.23 -1.85 0.93
CA LEU A 63 -7.87 -1.63 0.42
C LEU A 63 -7.38 -2.77 -0.47
N CYS A 64 -7.74 -4.03 -0.19
CA CYS A 64 -7.42 -5.15 -1.07
C CYS A 64 -7.98 -4.96 -2.48
N GLU A 65 -9.20 -4.44 -2.63
CA GLU A 65 -9.79 -4.17 -3.94
C GLU A 65 -9.02 -3.08 -4.70
N HIS A 66 -8.58 -2.02 -4.01
CA HIS A 66 -7.76 -0.97 -4.63
C HIS A 66 -6.37 -1.46 -5.04
N ILE A 67 -5.75 -2.33 -4.24
CA ILE A 67 -4.46 -2.95 -4.60
C ILE A 67 -4.63 -3.87 -5.82
N ARG A 68 -5.68 -4.69 -5.82
CA ARG A 68 -6.01 -5.57 -6.95
C ARG A 68 -6.29 -4.78 -8.23
N MET A 69 -6.97 -3.64 -8.11
CA MET A 69 -7.18 -2.71 -9.23
C MET A 69 -5.86 -2.23 -9.81
N SER A 70 -4.99 -1.68 -8.96
CA SER A 70 -3.67 -1.22 -9.39
C SER A 70 -2.84 -2.35 -10.02
N GLU A 71 -2.91 -3.56 -9.46
CA GLU A 71 -2.23 -4.75 -10.01
C GLU A 71 -2.70 -5.08 -11.44
N LEU A 72 -4.01 -5.08 -11.67
CA LEU A 72 -4.60 -5.37 -12.97
C LEU A 72 -4.30 -4.29 -14.00
N ASN A 73 -4.32 -3.02 -13.60
CA ASN A 73 -3.92 -1.89 -14.43
C ASN A 73 -2.45 -2.04 -14.86
N LEU A 74 -1.55 -2.34 -13.92
CA LEU A 74 -0.13 -2.61 -14.21
C LEU A 74 0.07 -3.81 -15.15
N LYS A 75 -0.80 -4.83 -15.05
CA LYS A 75 -0.79 -6.01 -15.94
C LYS A 75 -1.51 -5.78 -17.28
N ARG A 76 -2.07 -4.59 -17.52
CA ARG A 76 -2.86 -4.24 -18.71
C ARG A 76 -4.04 -5.19 -18.93
N ARG A 77 -4.68 -5.61 -17.85
CA ARG A 77 -5.86 -6.49 -17.89
C ARG A 77 -7.13 -5.67 -17.81
N ASP A 78 -8.04 -5.91 -18.74
CA ASP A 78 -9.38 -5.31 -18.79
C ASP A 78 -10.40 -6.16 -18.01
N ASP A 79 -9.99 -6.65 -16.84
CA ASP A 79 -10.86 -7.45 -15.98
C ASP A 79 -11.96 -6.55 -15.41
N LYS A 80 -13.22 -7.00 -15.45
CA LYS A 80 -14.33 -6.22 -14.91
C LYS A 80 -14.25 -6.11 -13.40
N PHE A 81 -14.29 -4.87 -12.90
CA PHE A 81 -14.48 -4.58 -11.48
C PHE A 81 -15.96 -4.42 -11.14
N ARG A 82 -16.28 -4.47 -9.85
CA ARG A 82 -17.60 -4.05 -9.40
C ARG A 82 -17.72 -2.53 -9.59
N ASP A 83 -18.88 -2.09 -10.09
CA ASP A 83 -19.11 -0.68 -10.40
C ASP A 83 -19.06 0.23 -9.16
N ASP A 84 -19.23 -0.33 -7.97
CA ASP A 84 -19.30 0.36 -6.68
C ASP A 84 -18.08 0.11 -5.78
N PHE A 85 -16.94 -0.34 -6.34
CA PHE A 85 -15.76 -0.72 -5.52
C PHE A 85 -15.23 0.43 -4.67
N VAL A 86 -15.32 1.66 -5.18
CA VAL A 86 -14.88 2.90 -4.52
C VAL A 86 -15.57 3.11 -3.17
N ILE A 87 -16.80 2.63 -3.01
CA ILE A 87 -17.59 2.77 -1.78
C ILE A 87 -17.86 1.43 -1.09
N TYR A 88 -17.18 0.36 -1.53
CA TYR A 88 -17.42 -0.98 -1.05
C TYR A 88 -16.55 -1.33 0.16
N PHE A 89 -17.20 -1.69 1.26
CA PHE A 89 -16.56 -2.20 2.47
C PHE A 89 -17.15 -3.56 2.81
N PRO A 90 -16.46 -4.67 2.50
CA PRO A 90 -16.98 -6.01 2.77
C PRO A 90 -17.14 -6.27 4.27
N ILE A 91 -18.13 -7.08 4.62
CA ILE A 91 -18.27 -7.65 5.95
C ILE A 91 -18.03 -9.14 5.80
N GLU A 92 -17.00 -9.65 6.47
CA GLU A 92 -16.68 -11.06 6.54
C GLU A 92 -16.56 -11.48 8.01
N ASP A 93 -16.18 -12.74 8.26
CA ASP A 93 -16.09 -13.32 9.61
C ASP A 93 -14.67 -13.84 9.91
N LEU A 94 -13.66 -13.19 9.34
CA LEU A 94 -12.26 -13.57 9.46
C LEU A 94 -11.67 -13.21 10.84
N LYS A 95 -10.66 -13.95 11.27
CA LYS A 95 -9.78 -13.57 12.37
C LYS A 95 -8.72 -12.56 11.88
N PRO A 96 -8.12 -11.76 12.78
CA PRO A 96 -7.06 -10.82 12.41
C PRO A 96 -5.91 -11.46 11.63
N MET A 97 -5.43 -12.65 12.02
CA MET A 97 -4.36 -13.33 11.31
C MET A 97 -4.76 -13.77 9.89
N GLU A 98 -5.98 -14.28 9.71
CA GLU A 98 -6.49 -14.68 8.39
C GLU A 98 -6.60 -13.45 7.46
N LEU A 99 -7.03 -12.31 8.00
CA LEU A 99 -7.07 -11.06 7.26
C LEU A 99 -5.67 -10.52 6.92
N ILE A 100 -4.72 -10.59 7.86
CA ILE A 100 -3.31 -10.21 7.62
C ILE A 100 -2.72 -11.06 6.49
N GLU A 101 -2.90 -12.39 6.53
CA GLU A 101 -2.40 -13.30 5.50
C GLU A 101 -2.99 -12.98 4.13
N ARG A 102 -4.32 -12.75 4.07
CA ARG A 102 -4.99 -12.38 2.82
C ARG A 102 -4.48 -11.04 2.27
N PHE A 103 -4.28 -10.05 3.13
CA PHE A 103 -3.75 -8.75 2.73
C PHE A 103 -2.29 -8.84 2.27
N GLU A 104 -1.48 -9.66 2.96
CA GLU A 104 -0.09 -9.92 2.59
C GLU A 104 0.02 -10.57 1.21
N LEU A 105 -0.82 -11.55 0.90
CA LEU A 105 -0.89 -12.17 -0.43
C LEU A 105 -1.19 -11.12 -1.49
N GLN A 106 -2.22 -10.29 -1.30
CA GLN A 106 -2.60 -9.27 -2.27
C GLN A 106 -1.51 -8.21 -2.49
N ILE A 107 -0.80 -7.78 -1.44
CA ILE A 107 0.32 -6.85 -1.58
C ILE A 107 1.50 -7.52 -2.28
N ASN A 108 1.78 -8.80 -2.00
CA ASN A 108 2.86 -9.52 -2.66
C ASN A 108 2.60 -9.67 -4.17
N ASP A 109 1.38 -9.96 -4.58
CA ASP A 109 1.01 -10.05 -5.99
C ASP A 109 1.17 -8.70 -6.72
N TRP A 110 0.74 -7.62 -6.07
CA TRP A 110 0.98 -6.26 -6.55
C TRP A 110 2.47 -5.92 -6.64
N ARG A 111 3.26 -6.29 -5.62
CA ARG A 111 4.72 -6.12 -5.63
C ARG A 111 5.37 -6.84 -6.81
N GLN A 112 4.97 -8.08 -7.11
CA GLN A 112 5.51 -8.77 -8.28
C GLN A 112 5.16 -8.05 -9.60
N SER A 113 4.04 -7.34 -9.62
CA SER A 113 3.59 -6.59 -10.80
C SER A 113 4.35 -5.27 -10.99
N ILE A 114 4.91 -4.67 -9.92
CA ILE A 114 5.67 -3.41 -10.00
C ILE A 114 7.16 -3.64 -10.33
N ILE A 115 7.72 -4.81 -10.03
CA ILE A 115 9.14 -5.12 -10.22
C ILE A 115 9.62 -4.90 -11.68
N PRO A 116 8.92 -5.37 -12.72
CA PRO A 116 9.33 -5.12 -14.11
C PRO A 116 9.45 -3.63 -14.46
N TYR A 117 8.63 -2.76 -13.85
CA TYR A 117 8.73 -1.31 -14.03
C TYR A 117 9.96 -0.73 -13.32
N ILE A 118 10.32 -1.26 -12.14
CA ILE A 118 11.53 -0.85 -11.40
C ILE A 118 12.80 -1.30 -12.14
N ASN A 119 12.76 -2.47 -12.79
CA ASN A 119 13.87 -3.04 -13.56
C ASN A 119 14.00 -2.45 -14.97
N ASP A 120 13.18 -1.44 -15.30
CA ASP A 120 13.18 -0.78 -16.61
C ASP A 120 12.80 -1.74 -17.77
N GLU A 121 12.12 -2.85 -17.46
CA GLU A 121 11.62 -3.83 -18.44
C GLU A 121 10.31 -3.36 -19.10
N ILE A 122 9.51 -2.58 -18.37
CA ILE A 122 8.26 -1.98 -18.84
C ILE A 122 8.30 -0.48 -18.58
N ARG A 123 7.91 0.31 -19.59
CA ARG A 123 7.81 1.76 -19.44
C ARG A 123 6.53 2.15 -18.70
N LEU A 124 6.70 2.97 -17.67
CA LEU A 124 5.61 3.59 -16.93
C LEU A 124 4.92 4.67 -17.78
N SER A 125 3.59 4.66 -17.82
CA SER A 125 2.77 5.71 -18.43
C SER A 125 2.36 6.76 -17.40
N GLU A 126 1.84 7.91 -17.85
CA GLU A 126 1.30 8.94 -16.94
C GLU A 126 0.11 8.44 -16.13
N GLU A 127 -0.77 7.63 -16.73
CA GLU A 127 -1.90 7.00 -16.04
C GLU A 127 -1.44 6.09 -14.89
N ASP A 128 -0.38 5.29 -15.12
CA ASP A 128 0.19 4.45 -14.07
C ASP A 128 0.70 5.28 -12.88
N VAL A 129 1.25 6.48 -13.14
CA VAL A 129 1.71 7.38 -12.08
C VAL A 129 0.53 7.88 -11.25
N HIS A 130 -0.57 8.27 -11.90
CA HIS A 130 -1.79 8.70 -11.22
C HIS A 130 -2.37 7.58 -10.34
N ASP A 131 -2.48 6.37 -10.88
CA ASP A 131 -2.99 5.19 -10.17
C ASP A 131 -2.11 4.83 -8.97
N LEU A 132 -0.80 4.76 -9.16
CA LEU A 132 0.15 4.40 -8.11
C LEU A 132 0.17 5.45 -6.99
N TYR A 133 0.17 6.73 -7.35
CA TYR A 133 0.15 7.80 -6.35
C TYR A 133 -1.15 7.79 -5.55
N ASN A 134 -2.29 7.66 -6.23
CA ASN A 134 -3.59 7.54 -5.58
C ASN A 134 -3.64 6.33 -4.63
N LEU A 135 -3.11 5.16 -5.04
CA LEU A 135 -3.04 3.98 -4.16
C LEU A 135 -2.20 4.25 -2.90
N VAL A 136 -1.02 4.86 -3.04
CA VAL A 136 -0.14 5.18 -1.89
C VAL A 136 -0.84 6.12 -0.91
N GLU A 137 -1.52 7.15 -1.42
CA GLU A 137 -2.29 8.10 -0.60
C GLU A 137 -3.46 7.41 0.10
N HIS A 138 -4.27 6.65 -0.64
CA HIS A 138 -5.45 5.94 -0.13
C HIS A 138 -5.08 4.93 0.97
N MET A 139 -4.00 4.18 0.77
CA MET A 139 -3.43 3.29 1.77
C MET A 139 -3.02 4.03 3.05
N SER A 140 -2.37 5.19 2.91
CA SER A 140 -1.94 5.99 4.06
C SER A 140 -3.12 6.58 4.85
N TYR A 141 -4.15 7.02 4.14
CA TYR A 141 -5.38 7.56 4.71
C TYR A 141 -6.11 6.50 5.55
N HIS A 142 -6.37 5.33 4.98
CA HIS A 142 -7.05 4.25 5.69
C HIS A 142 -6.21 3.61 6.79
N LEU A 143 -4.88 3.58 6.65
CA LEU A 143 -3.99 3.19 7.74
C LEU A 143 -4.17 4.07 8.98
N GLY A 144 -4.28 5.39 8.78
CA GLY A 144 -4.57 6.33 9.86
C GLY A 144 -5.88 6.01 10.57
N GLN A 145 -6.95 5.76 9.81
CA GLN A 145 -8.26 5.39 10.34
C GLN A 145 -8.24 4.08 11.14
N VAL A 146 -7.54 3.05 10.63
CA VAL A 146 -7.43 1.75 11.31
C VAL A 146 -6.66 1.88 12.62
N ILE A 147 -5.51 2.57 12.59
CA ILE A 147 -4.72 2.81 13.80
C ILE A 147 -5.57 3.56 14.84
N ASP A 148 -6.20 4.68 14.46
CA ASP A 148 -7.01 5.49 15.37
C ASP A 148 -8.14 4.68 16.02
N LYS A 149 -8.88 3.91 15.23
CA LYS A 149 -9.93 3.00 15.73
C LYS A 149 -9.37 1.99 16.74
N ILE A 150 -8.25 1.34 16.42
CA ILE A 150 -7.64 0.36 17.33
C ILE A 150 -7.19 1.02 18.63
N GLN A 151 -6.52 2.17 18.55
CA GLN A 151 -6.06 2.91 19.73
C GLN A 151 -7.24 3.35 20.62
N SER A 152 -8.32 3.84 20.01
CA SER A 152 -9.54 4.25 20.72
C SER A 152 -10.19 3.08 21.47
N MET A 153 -10.26 1.89 20.85
CA MET A 153 -10.89 0.71 21.47
C MET A 153 -10.02 0.00 22.51
N THR A 154 -8.70 0.03 22.35
CA THR A 154 -7.75 -0.76 23.17
C THR A 154 -6.97 0.05 24.19
N GLY A 155 -6.88 1.38 24.00
CA GLY A 155 -5.98 2.26 24.75
C GLY A 155 -4.50 2.11 24.39
N ILE A 156 -4.13 1.23 23.45
CA ILE A 156 -2.74 1.00 23.06
C ILE A 156 -2.18 2.24 22.34
N LYS A 157 -0.93 2.59 22.64
CA LYS A 157 -0.18 3.62 21.91
C LYS A 157 0.94 2.97 21.10
N PHE A 158 0.79 2.93 19.78
CA PHE A 158 1.78 2.31 18.90
C PHE A 158 3.03 3.18 18.67
N ASN A 159 2.94 4.49 18.90
CA ASN A 159 4.05 5.43 18.76
C ASN A 159 4.81 5.34 17.42
N PHE A 160 4.13 4.99 16.32
CA PHE A 160 4.74 4.88 14.99
C PHE A 160 5.35 6.19 14.44
N TYR A 161 5.16 7.31 15.14
CA TYR A 161 5.78 8.60 14.85
C TYR A 161 7.19 8.73 15.44
N GLU A 162 7.55 7.99 16.50
CA GLU A 162 8.85 8.13 17.19
C GLU A 162 10.02 7.70 16.28
N ASN A 163 9.79 6.70 15.42
CA ASN A 163 10.69 6.32 14.32
C ASN A 163 10.04 6.60 12.95
N GLY A 164 9.16 7.61 12.91
CA GLY A 164 8.27 7.90 11.79
C GLY A 164 8.94 8.58 10.60
N LEU A 165 8.10 8.95 9.62
CA LEU A 165 8.40 9.58 8.32
C LEU A 165 9.64 10.51 8.36
N ASN A 166 10.82 9.94 8.13
CA ASN A 166 12.08 10.65 8.14
C ASN A 166 12.67 10.60 6.72
N GLU A 167 12.95 11.76 6.13
CA GLU A 167 13.46 11.85 4.75
C GLU A 167 14.80 11.11 4.61
N ARG A 168 15.71 11.28 5.56
CA ARG A 168 17.01 10.59 5.56
C ARG A 168 16.82 9.08 5.65
N TYR A 169 15.97 8.62 6.56
CA TYR A 169 15.65 7.19 6.65
C TYR A 169 15.07 6.67 5.34
N LEU A 170 14.10 7.38 4.74
CA LEU A 170 13.53 6.98 3.46
C LEU A 170 14.62 6.90 2.39
N ARG A 171 15.45 7.93 2.26
CA ARG A 171 16.57 7.95 1.33
C ARG A 171 17.48 6.73 1.52
N ASP A 172 17.89 6.47 2.76
CA ASP A 172 18.74 5.34 3.10
C ASP A 172 18.07 4.00 2.70
N GLN A 173 16.76 3.84 2.89
CA GLN A 173 16.02 2.64 2.47
C GLN A 173 15.92 2.47 0.96
N ILE A 174 15.90 3.56 0.18
CA ILE A 174 15.78 3.51 -1.28
C ILE A 174 17.15 3.32 -1.94
N GLU A 175 18.18 3.96 -1.39
CA GLU A 175 19.55 3.93 -1.91
C GLU A 175 20.33 2.67 -1.45
N SER A 176 20.09 2.14 -0.24
CA SER A 176 20.79 0.93 0.26
C SER A 176 20.29 -0.37 -0.38
N ASN A 177 19.10 -0.38 -0.98
CA ASN A 177 18.57 -1.51 -1.77
C ASN A 177 19.08 -1.50 -3.23
N VAL A 178 20.19 -0.82 -3.51
CA VAL A 178 20.87 -0.82 -4.82
C VAL A 178 21.99 -1.88 -4.89
N GLU A 179 22.39 -2.49 -3.77
CA GLU A 179 23.52 -3.43 -3.72
C GLU A 179 23.16 -4.90 -3.41
N LYS A 180 21.88 -5.25 -3.36
CA LYS A 180 21.45 -6.64 -3.13
C LYS A 180 20.31 -7.04 -4.06
N ASP A 181 20.63 -7.13 -5.34
CA ASP A 181 20.00 -8.03 -6.32
C ASP A 181 20.99 -8.25 -7.47
#